data_AF-E8R3Q0-F1
#
_entry.id   AF-E8R3Q0-F1
#
_cell.length_a   1.000
_cell.length_b   1.000
_cell.length_c   1.000
_cell.angle_alpha   90.00
_cell.angle_beta   90.00
_cell.angle_gamma   90.00
#
_symmetry.space_group_name_H-M   'P 1'
#
loop_
_entity.id
_entity.type
_entity.pdbx_description
1 polymer ?
#
loop_
_entity_poly.entity_id
_entity_poly.type
_entity_poly.pdbx_seq_one_letter_code
_entity_poly.pdbx_strand_id
1 'polypeptide(L)'
;MTNPLGITSTGSSIKTSRGHSDHARRLGVAALMLGSIPLNLLIIVWTRTDSAETRSLLPYPFGCWDIALVILCMGWPLAWRLGGVAVRWRAGRVGLVAVALWGAVIALAAAVWHRPDSLNFADSLEWELAAAARVVIGLGLVLPFALTARWLRERVGVATGESPPGNRFDRIGGDAAAVLIATLPSLLYVTDRAERLRIDIGDALQAQRYVQARRYVDQLIALGDNTPLDGQPPPVLKARLDRTIARLTHHIAQAVSTDSKSSLIDRIRLAQSLAQLDRFAEARVILEGDPQAASHPDALLLEGMMAQAEADFPRSDEALWAARRQSLDPNRLGNIKEWNPTPERVAELVRRSWDGLIVNATRAGDLNEAETRCRSALAELPHAATLFRYRLGLILAEKGEGSRALAELEAITPLLPTSERQSAQRWITRLRQETPACLTRGWGTFVSR
;
A
#
# COMPACT_ATOMS: atom_id res chain seq x y z
N MET A 1 -24.98 96.28 19.20
CA MET A 1 -24.75 95.26 20.25
C MET A 1 -25.46 93.99 19.78
N THR A 2 -24.81 93.19 18.93
CA THR A 2 -23.95 92.01 19.25
C THR A 2 -24.74 90.73 19.55
N ASN A 3 -24.91 89.97 18.46
CA ASN A 3 -24.91 88.52 18.25
C ASN A 3 -25.80 87.50 19.00
N PRO A 4 -26.23 86.45 18.27
CA PRO A 4 -27.07 85.35 18.74
C PRO A 4 -26.23 84.16 19.21
N LEU A 5 -26.80 83.29 20.06
CA LEU A 5 -26.20 81.99 20.39
C LEU A 5 -27.15 80.86 19.99
N GLY A 6 -26.81 80.23 18.87
CA GLY A 6 -27.25 78.89 18.50
C GLY A 6 -26.41 77.84 19.22
N ILE A 7 -27.08 76.80 19.72
CA ILE A 7 -26.44 75.58 20.22
C ILE A 7 -26.69 74.49 19.17
N THR A 8 -25.66 74.22 18.38
CA THR A 8 -25.57 73.06 17.50
C THR A 8 -25.04 71.86 18.29
N SER A 9 -25.86 70.81 18.40
CA SER A 9 -25.47 69.51 18.95
C SER A 9 -24.66 68.74 17.89
N THR A 10 -23.34 68.66 18.09
CA THR A 10 -22.43 67.82 17.31
C THR A 10 -22.42 66.39 17.87
N GLY A 11 -23.29 65.53 17.35
CA GLY A 11 -23.19 64.08 17.53
C GLY A 11 -22.12 63.50 16.61
N SER A 12 -20.94 63.17 17.15
CA SER A 12 -19.83 62.61 16.39
C SER A 12 -20.14 61.18 15.92
N SER A 13 -20.25 61.01 14.61
CA SER A 13 -20.32 59.71 13.95
C SER A 13 -18.93 59.06 13.94
N ILE A 14 -18.62 58.27 14.96
CA ILE A 14 -17.48 57.34 14.96
C ILE A 14 -17.86 56.13 14.07
N LYS A 15 -17.66 56.26 12.76
CA LYS A 15 -17.81 55.18 11.77
C LYS A 15 -16.53 55.08 10.92
N THR A 16 -15.46 54.44 11.39
CA THR A 16 -14.34 54.11 10.49
C THR A 16 -13.42 52.93 10.86
N SER A 17 -13.52 52.24 12.01
CA SER A 17 -12.52 51.19 12.33
C SER A 17 -12.92 49.73 12.04
N ARG A 18 -14.19 49.40 11.73
CA ARG A 18 -14.61 47.99 11.57
C ARG A 18 -14.15 47.32 10.27
N GLY A 19 -13.95 48.07 9.18
CA GLY A 19 -13.65 47.51 7.85
C GLY A 19 -12.28 46.82 7.72
N HIS A 20 -11.27 47.28 8.46
CA HIS A 20 -9.91 46.73 8.34
C HIS A 20 -9.76 45.35 9.01
N SER A 21 -10.56 45.05 10.04
CA SER A 21 -10.46 43.78 10.78
C SER A 21 -10.99 42.57 10.01
N ASP A 22 -11.99 42.78 9.14
CA ASP A 22 -12.59 41.71 8.35
C ASP A 22 -11.74 41.33 7.14
N HIS A 23 -11.01 42.28 6.56
CA HIS A 23 -10.08 41.99 5.47
C HIS A 23 -8.86 41.20 5.94
N ALA A 24 -8.27 41.58 7.09
CA ALA A 24 -7.19 40.83 7.70
C ALA A 24 -7.62 39.40 8.11
N ARG A 25 -8.85 39.23 8.61
CA ARG A 25 -9.40 37.90 8.90
C ARG A 25 -9.58 37.05 7.64
N ARG A 26 -10.14 37.61 6.56
CA ARG A 26 -10.33 36.89 5.28
C ARG A 26 -9.00 36.49 4.64
N LEU A 27 -7.99 37.38 4.67
CA LEU A 27 -6.63 37.08 4.20
C LEU A 27 -5.95 35.99 5.04
N GLY A 28 -6.11 36.03 6.37
CA GLY A 28 -5.62 34.96 7.26
C GLY A 28 -6.27 33.60 6.97
N VAL A 29 -7.58 33.58 6.67
CA VAL A 29 -8.30 32.35 6.27
C VAL A 29 -7.77 31.81 4.95
N ALA A 30 -7.61 32.67 3.93
CA ALA A 30 -7.13 32.28 2.62
C ALA A 30 -5.68 31.73 2.70
N ALA A 31 -4.80 32.41 3.45
CA ALA A 31 -3.41 31.99 3.65
C ALA A 31 -3.30 30.64 4.38
N LEU A 32 -4.14 30.38 5.38
CA LEU A 32 -4.15 29.10 6.11
C LEU A 32 -4.76 27.96 5.29
N MET A 33 -5.83 28.20 4.51
CA MET A 33 -6.35 27.19 3.58
C MET A 33 -5.32 26.86 2.50
N LEU A 34 -4.69 27.89 1.93
CA LEU A 34 -3.59 27.76 0.97
C LEU A 34 -2.34 27.12 1.58
N GLY A 35 -2.15 27.15 2.90
CA GLY A 35 -1.07 26.43 3.60
C GLY A 35 -1.42 24.98 3.94
N SER A 36 -2.69 24.69 4.23
CA SER A 36 -3.16 23.33 4.56
C SER A 36 -3.19 22.39 3.35
N ILE A 37 -3.44 22.91 2.16
CA ILE A 37 -3.41 22.14 0.91
C ILE A 37 -2.00 21.62 0.59
N PRO A 38 -0.93 22.46 0.56
CA PRO A 38 0.42 21.99 0.33
C PRO A 38 0.94 21.16 1.50
N LEU A 39 0.52 21.40 2.75
CA LEU A 39 0.87 20.50 3.87
C LEU A 39 0.27 19.11 3.67
N ASN A 40 -1.03 19.01 3.35
CA ASN A 40 -1.68 17.74 3.03
C ASN A 40 -1.05 17.07 1.81
N LEU A 41 -0.77 17.81 0.74
CA LEU A 41 -0.11 17.30 -0.46
C LEU A 41 1.32 16.83 -0.18
N LEU A 42 2.09 17.59 0.60
CA LEU A 42 3.46 17.25 0.98
C LEU A 42 3.48 15.98 1.83
N ILE A 43 2.48 15.80 2.71
CA ILE A 43 2.35 14.57 3.48
C ILE A 43 1.89 13.39 2.60
N ILE A 44 0.94 13.59 1.68
CA ILE A 44 0.52 12.56 0.72
C ILE A 44 1.72 12.13 -0.14
N VAL A 45 2.51 13.09 -0.63
CA VAL A 45 3.75 12.82 -1.38
C VAL A 45 4.74 12.07 -0.48
N TRP A 46 4.93 12.50 0.76
CA TRP A 46 5.84 11.86 1.71
C TRP A 46 5.45 10.40 2.01
N THR A 47 4.17 10.12 2.27
CA THR A 47 3.64 8.75 2.46
C THR A 47 3.75 7.88 1.20
N ARG A 48 3.78 8.49 0.02
CA ARG A 48 4.01 7.80 -1.26
C ARG A 48 5.48 7.50 -1.53
N THR A 49 6.38 8.32 -0.97
CA THR A 49 7.83 8.18 -1.14
C THR A 49 8.49 7.32 -0.08
N ASP A 50 7.77 6.94 0.98
CA ASP A 50 8.34 6.20 2.12
C ASP A 50 8.68 4.76 1.74
N SER A 51 9.98 4.49 1.57
CA SER A 51 10.52 3.18 1.21
C SER A 51 10.44 2.20 2.38
N ALA A 52 10.61 0.91 2.10
CA ALA A 52 10.52 -0.15 3.10
C ALA A 52 11.56 -0.03 4.24
N GLU A 53 12.67 0.70 4.03
CA GLU A 53 13.77 0.87 4.99
C GLU A 53 13.40 1.73 6.21
N THR A 54 12.64 2.80 6.02
CA THR A 54 12.24 3.71 7.11
C THR A 54 11.34 3.03 8.15
N ARG A 55 10.69 1.91 7.78
CA ARG A 55 9.79 1.14 8.65
C ARG A 55 10.49 0.43 9.82
N SER A 56 11.82 0.27 9.77
CA SER A 56 12.57 -0.51 10.75
C SER A 56 13.16 0.32 11.90
N LEU A 57 13.30 1.63 11.75
CA LEU A 57 14.07 2.48 12.68
C LEU A 57 13.24 3.20 13.75
N LEU A 58 11.91 3.17 13.67
CA LEU A 58 11.01 3.77 14.65
C LEU A 58 9.94 2.75 15.05
N PRO A 59 9.96 2.17 16.27
CA PRO A 59 8.85 1.34 16.74
C PRO A 59 7.59 2.22 16.82
N TYR A 60 6.65 2.00 15.90
CA TYR A 60 5.52 2.89 15.68
C TYR A 60 4.42 2.67 16.73
N PRO A 61 4.03 3.70 17.51
CA PRO A 61 2.93 3.59 18.46
C PRO A 61 1.53 3.50 17.82
N PHE A 62 1.37 3.75 16.51
CA PHE A 62 0.07 3.90 15.85
C PHE A 62 -0.21 2.94 14.67
N GLY A 63 0.71 2.03 14.32
CA GLY A 63 0.52 1.03 13.25
C GLY A 63 0.39 1.58 11.81
N CYS A 64 -0.15 2.79 11.60
CA CYS A 64 -0.22 3.51 10.33
C CYS A 64 -0.24 5.03 10.61
N TRP A 65 0.79 5.78 10.19
CA TRP A 65 0.83 7.25 10.29
C TRP A 65 -0.39 7.92 9.66
N ASP A 66 -0.94 7.28 8.62
CA ASP A 66 -2.12 7.66 7.88
C ASP A 66 -3.32 7.96 8.79
N ILE A 67 -3.48 7.21 9.90
CA ILE A 67 -4.62 7.37 10.82
C ILE A 67 -4.43 8.58 11.73
N ALA A 68 -3.23 8.74 12.31
CA ALA A 68 -2.90 9.92 13.10
C ALA A 68 -3.02 11.20 12.24
N LEU A 69 -2.66 11.09 10.97
CA LEU A 69 -2.77 12.17 10.00
C LEU A 69 -4.21 12.54 9.69
N VAL A 70 -5.07 11.54 9.45
CA VAL A 70 -6.50 11.78 9.23
C VAL A 70 -7.13 12.43 10.45
N ILE A 71 -6.79 11.98 11.66
CA ILE A 71 -7.28 12.57 12.91
C ILE A 71 -6.79 14.02 13.08
N LEU A 72 -5.51 14.31 12.79
CA LEU A 72 -4.95 15.66 12.84
C LEU A 72 -5.59 16.58 11.79
N CYS A 73 -5.71 16.11 10.54
CA CYS A 73 -6.28 16.87 9.44
C CYS A 73 -7.79 17.09 9.59
N MET A 74 -8.52 16.17 10.21
CA MET A 74 -9.93 16.37 10.59
C MET A 74 -10.07 17.25 11.84
N GLY A 75 -9.15 17.15 12.79
CA GLY A 75 -9.13 17.95 14.02
C GLY A 75 -8.77 19.41 13.80
N TRP A 76 -8.01 19.74 12.76
CA TRP A 76 -7.50 21.10 12.53
C TRP A 76 -8.57 22.12 12.09
N PRO A 77 -9.43 21.86 11.08
CA PRO A 77 -10.57 22.73 10.75
C PRO A 77 -11.55 22.88 11.93
N LEU A 78 -11.61 21.85 12.78
CA LEU A 78 -12.45 21.78 13.97
C LEU A 78 -11.92 22.66 15.12
N ALA A 79 -10.63 22.57 15.44
CA ALA A 79 -9.96 23.47 16.38
C ALA A 79 -10.09 24.94 15.95
N TRP A 80 -10.02 25.19 14.63
CA TRP A 80 -10.19 26.53 14.07
C TRP A 80 -11.63 27.06 14.17
N ARG A 81 -12.66 26.26 13.83
CA ARG A 81 -14.07 26.69 13.96
C ARG A 81 -14.47 26.86 15.43
N LEU A 82 -14.03 25.97 16.32
CA LEU A 82 -14.26 26.10 17.76
C LEU A 82 -13.51 27.29 18.34
N GLY A 83 -12.27 27.55 17.91
CA GLY A 83 -11.51 28.73 18.28
C GLY A 83 -12.18 30.03 17.83
N GLY A 84 -12.73 30.08 16.62
CA GLY A 84 -13.48 31.23 16.10
C GLY A 84 -14.79 31.51 16.87
N VAL A 85 -15.49 30.44 17.29
CA VAL A 85 -16.68 30.55 18.15
C VAL A 85 -16.29 30.95 19.58
N ALA A 86 -15.24 30.38 20.15
CA ALA A 86 -14.73 30.70 21.48
C ALA A 86 -14.21 32.15 21.58
N VAL A 87 -13.58 32.68 20.52
CA VAL A 87 -13.13 34.08 20.48
C VAL A 87 -14.29 35.06 20.32
N ARG A 88 -15.39 34.67 19.65
CA ARG A 88 -16.61 35.50 19.54
C ARG A 88 -17.47 35.42 20.81
N TRP A 89 -17.44 34.29 21.50
CA TRP A 89 -18.02 34.11 22.81
C TRP A 89 -17.06 34.64 23.88
N ARG A 90 -17.20 35.93 24.23
CA ARG A 90 -16.76 36.43 25.56
C ARG A 90 -17.56 35.81 26.72
N ALA A 91 -18.34 34.75 26.46
CA ALA A 91 -19.36 34.19 27.34
C ALA A 91 -19.03 32.73 27.73
N GLY A 92 -18.34 32.55 28.85
CA GLY A 92 -18.59 31.42 29.75
C GLY A 92 -17.95 30.04 29.48
N ARG A 93 -17.87 29.26 30.56
CA ARG A 93 -17.29 27.91 30.71
C ARG A 93 -17.74 26.87 29.67
N VAL A 94 -18.83 27.12 28.93
CA VAL A 94 -19.47 26.16 28.01
C VAL A 94 -18.62 25.88 26.77
N GLY A 95 -17.98 26.89 26.18
CA GLY A 95 -17.10 26.69 25.01
C GLY A 95 -15.83 25.89 25.36
N LEU A 96 -15.30 26.10 26.56
CA LEU A 96 -14.11 25.41 27.07
C LEU A 96 -14.43 23.96 27.45
N VAL A 97 -15.62 23.71 28.02
CA VAL A 97 -16.13 22.35 28.28
C VAL A 97 -16.35 21.58 26.98
N ALA A 98 -16.87 22.20 25.92
CA ALA A 98 -17.00 21.56 24.62
C ALA A 98 -15.63 21.18 24.04
N VAL A 99 -14.65 22.10 24.03
CA VAL A 99 -13.29 21.81 23.55
C VAL A 99 -12.62 20.71 24.38
N ALA A 100 -12.79 20.71 25.71
CA ALA A 100 -12.23 19.69 26.59
C ALA A 100 -12.88 18.31 26.42
N LEU A 101 -14.21 18.25 26.31
CA LEU A 101 -14.95 17.00 26.00
C LEU A 101 -14.52 16.44 24.65
N TRP A 102 -14.33 17.28 23.64
CA TRP A 102 -13.90 16.85 22.33
C TRP A 102 -12.43 16.42 22.29
N GLY A 103 -11.55 17.14 22.98
CA GLY A 103 -10.16 16.71 23.21
C GLY A 103 -10.11 15.35 23.91
N ALA A 104 -11.00 15.10 24.87
CA ALA A 104 -11.14 13.81 25.54
C ALA A 104 -11.68 12.71 24.62
N VAL A 105 -12.64 13.00 23.72
CA VAL A 105 -13.13 12.02 22.73
C VAL A 105 -12.05 11.66 21.71
N ILE A 106 -11.28 12.66 21.23
CA ILE A 106 -10.14 12.42 20.33
C ILE A 106 -9.04 11.64 21.04
N ALA A 107 -8.72 11.98 22.29
CA ALA A 107 -7.74 11.26 23.10
C ALA A 107 -8.20 9.83 23.44
N LEU A 108 -9.49 9.62 23.71
CA LEU A 108 -10.06 8.30 23.96
C LEU A 108 -10.07 7.45 22.68
N ALA A 109 -10.43 8.03 21.53
CA ALA A 109 -10.33 7.36 20.24
C ALA A 109 -8.87 6.97 19.93
N ALA A 110 -7.91 7.87 20.17
CA ALA A 110 -6.50 7.58 20.03
C ALA A 110 -6.01 6.50 21.01
N ALA A 111 -6.47 6.51 22.27
CA ALA A 111 -6.08 5.55 23.30
C ALA A 111 -6.67 4.15 23.08
N VAL A 112 -7.91 4.04 22.60
CA VAL A 112 -8.51 2.76 22.16
C VAL A 112 -7.76 2.18 20.97
N TRP A 113 -7.18 3.03 20.12
CA TRP A 113 -6.34 2.64 18.99
C TRP A 113 -4.90 2.25 19.35
N HIS A 114 -4.41 2.68 20.52
CA HIS A 114 -3.01 2.55 20.92
C HIS A 114 -2.66 1.20 21.59
N ARG A 115 -3.56 0.19 21.59
CA ARG A 115 -3.20 -1.14 22.10
C ARG A 115 -2.32 -1.87 21.07
N PRO A 116 -0.99 -1.96 21.28
CA PRO A 116 -0.05 -2.37 20.24
C PRO A 116 0.01 -3.91 20.08
N ASP A 117 -0.43 -4.66 21.10
CA ASP A 117 -0.04 -6.07 21.23
C ASP A 117 -1.16 -7.09 21.01
N SER A 118 -2.42 -6.68 20.84
CA SER A 118 -3.56 -7.62 20.82
C SER A 118 -4.29 -7.76 19.50
N LEU A 119 -3.85 -7.08 18.44
CA LEU A 119 -4.50 -7.15 17.12
C LEU A 119 -3.48 -7.57 16.06
N ASN A 120 -3.01 -8.80 16.18
CA ASN A 120 -2.59 -9.55 15.00
C ASN A 120 -3.86 -9.67 14.13
N PHE A 121 -4.07 -8.71 13.22
CA PHE A 121 -5.18 -8.66 12.25
C PHE A 121 -5.10 -9.80 11.21
N ALA A 122 -4.96 -11.03 11.68
CA ALA A 122 -4.89 -12.25 10.88
C ALA A 122 -6.30 -12.78 10.55
N ASP A 123 -7.30 -12.45 11.36
CA ASP A 123 -8.68 -12.89 11.18
C ASP A 123 -9.55 -11.80 10.50
N SER A 124 -10.24 -12.19 9.43
CA SER A 124 -11.04 -11.30 8.57
C SER A 124 -12.14 -10.54 9.31
N LEU A 125 -12.66 -11.12 10.40
CA LEU A 125 -13.75 -10.55 11.20
C LEU A 125 -13.32 -9.28 11.97
N GLU A 126 -12.09 -9.28 12.49
CA GLU A 126 -11.55 -8.14 13.24
C GLU A 126 -11.25 -6.95 12.33
N TRP A 127 -10.87 -7.23 11.08
CA TRP A 127 -10.67 -6.22 10.06
C TRP A 127 -12.00 -5.59 9.60
N GLU A 128 -13.04 -6.39 9.37
CA GLU A 128 -14.38 -5.89 9.01
C GLU A 128 -14.95 -4.99 10.10
N LEU A 129 -14.80 -5.41 11.37
CA LEU A 129 -15.16 -4.61 12.53
C LEU A 129 -14.34 -3.32 12.62
N ALA A 130 -13.04 -3.36 12.32
CA ALA A 130 -12.20 -2.16 12.32
C ALA A 130 -12.56 -1.19 11.18
N ALA A 131 -12.86 -1.68 9.98
CA ALA A 131 -13.29 -0.86 8.84
C ALA A 131 -14.68 -0.25 9.08
N ALA A 132 -15.64 -1.05 9.56
CA ALA A 132 -16.96 -0.58 9.95
C ALA A 132 -16.87 0.44 11.09
N ALA A 133 -16.06 0.17 12.11
CA ALA A 133 -15.81 1.12 13.20
C ALA A 133 -15.19 2.41 12.69
N ARG A 134 -14.25 2.38 11.72
CA ARG A 134 -13.67 3.60 11.12
C ARG A 134 -14.71 4.45 10.39
N VAL A 135 -15.60 3.82 9.63
CA VAL A 135 -16.69 4.52 8.93
C VAL A 135 -17.74 5.05 9.93
N VAL A 136 -18.12 4.25 10.92
CA VAL A 136 -19.08 4.63 11.98
C VAL A 136 -18.52 5.72 12.88
N ILE A 137 -17.24 5.68 13.22
CA ILE A 137 -16.56 6.73 13.99
C ILE A 137 -16.36 7.98 13.12
N GLY A 138 -15.96 7.83 11.85
CA GLY A 138 -15.85 8.95 10.92
C GLY A 138 -17.19 9.67 10.72
N LEU A 139 -18.24 8.94 10.38
CA LEU A 139 -19.60 9.49 10.26
C LEU A 139 -20.16 9.95 11.62
N GLY A 140 -19.92 9.18 12.69
CA GLY A 140 -20.39 9.48 14.05
C GLY A 140 -19.70 10.66 14.70
N LEU A 141 -18.48 11.02 14.28
CA LEU A 141 -17.79 12.25 14.71
C LEU A 141 -18.12 13.42 13.78
N VAL A 142 -18.11 13.20 12.45
CA VAL A 142 -18.25 14.29 11.47
C VAL A 142 -19.70 14.74 11.29
N LEU A 143 -20.67 13.83 11.30
CA LEU A 143 -22.08 14.18 11.09
C LEU A 143 -22.66 15.00 12.26
N PRO A 144 -22.51 14.59 13.54
CA PRO A 144 -22.92 15.44 14.66
C PRO A 144 -22.13 16.74 14.70
N PHE A 145 -20.87 16.74 14.28
CA PHE A 145 -20.07 17.96 14.19
C PHE A 145 -20.60 18.95 13.14
N ALA A 146 -20.92 18.49 11.92
CA ALA A 146 -21.51 19.32 10.87
C ALA A 146 -22.87 19.89 11.32
N LEU A 147 -23.69 19.07 11.98
CA LEU A 147 -24.99 19.47 12.54
C LEU A 147 -24.82 20.49 13.67
N THR A 148 -23.86 20.30 14.58
CA THR A 148 -23.60 21.22 15.70
C THR A 148 -23.04 22.55 15.22
N ALA A 149 -22.12 22.55 14.25
CA ALA A 149 -21.58 23.75 13.64
C ALA A 149 -22.66 24.54 12.89
N ARG A 150 -23.57 23.85 12.20
CA ARG A 150 -24.73 24.46 11.55
C ARG A 150 -25.70 25.06 12.57
N TRP A 151 -26.04 24.32 13.62
CA TRP A 151 -26.92 24.77 14.70
C TRP A 151 -26.35 26.00 15.43
N LEU A 152 -25.06 26.00 15.76
CA LEU A 152 -24.38 27.15 16.37
C LEU A 152 -24.41 28.37 15.46
N ARG A 153 -24.23 28.22 14.13
CA ARG A 153 -24.37 29.36 13.19
C ARG A 153 -25.78 29.91 13.15
N GLU A 154 -26.78 29.04 13.07
CA GLU A 154 -28.18 29.45 13.02
C GLU A 154 -28.57 30.20 14.29
N ARG A 155 -28.18 29.72 15.49
CA ARG A 155 -28.47 30.43 16.74
C ARG A 155 -27.68 31.73 16.93
N VAL A 156 -26.39 31.76 16.54
CA VAL A 156 -25.57 32.97 16.68
C VAL A 156 -26.04 34.06 15.71
N GLY A 157 -26.43 33.72 14.48
CA GLY A 157 -26.99 34.68 13.53
C GLY A 157 -28.33 35.28 13.98
N VAL A 158 -29.14 34.51 14.72
CA VAL A 158 -30.40 35.00 15.31
C VAL A 158 -30.12 35.93 16.51
N ALA A 159 -29.13 35.63 17.34
CA ALA A 159 -28.82 36.40 18.54
C ALA A 159 -28.18 37.77 18.27
N THR A 160 -27.47 37.96 17.15
CA THR A 160 -26.81 39.23 16.83
C THR A 160 -27.64 40.16 15.94
N GLY A 161 -28.81 39.72 15.45
CA GLY A 161 -29.66 40.49 14.53
C GLY A 161 -29.07 40.74 13.13
N GLU A 162 -27.82 40.33 12.92
CA GLU A 162 -27.15 40.35 11.62
C GLU A 162 -27.56 39.09 10.87
N SER A 163 -28.47 39.23 9.89
CA SER A 163 -28.67 38.22 8.86
C SER A 163 -27.29 37.86 8.29
N PRO A 164 -26.76 36.63 8.47
CA PRO A 164 -25.40 36.32 8.11
C PRO A 164 -25.22 36.60 6.61
N PRO A 165 -24.35 37.56 6.22
CA PRO A 165 -24.10 37.90 4.83
C PRO A 165 -23.23 36.81 4.24
N GLY A 166 -23.86 35.68 3.96
CA GLY A 166 -23.21 34.52 3.38
C GLY A 166 -24.11 34.01 2.28
N ASN A 167 -23.65 34.22 1.04
CA ASN A 167 -24.18 33.58 -0.16
C ASN A 167 -24.51 32.12 0.16
N ARG A 168 -25.67 31.61 -0.29
CA ARG A 168 -26.03 30.18 -0.13
C ARG A 168 -24.89 29.24 -0.57
N PHE A 169 -24.07 29.69 -1.53
CA PHE A 169 -22.84 29.06 -1.97
C PHE A 169 -21.82 28.78 -0.86
N ASP A 170 -21.58 29.69 0.09
CA ASP A 170 -20.61 29.48 1.17
C ASP A 170 -21.10 28.43 2.20
N ARG A 171 -22.42 28.28 2.33
CA ARG A 171 -23.02 27.25 3.20
C ARG A 171 -22.94 25.87 2.56
N ILE A 172 -23.40 25.76 1.31
CA ILE A 172 -23.39 24.50 0.57
C ILE A 172 -21.95 24.04 0.30
N GLY A 173 -21.07 24.95 -0.13
CA GLY A 173 -19.67 24.65 -0.40
C GLY A 173 -18.91 24.27 0.88
N GLY A 174 -19.21 24.90 2.02
CA GLY A 174 -18.58 24.57 3.30
C GLY A 174 -18.98 23.21 3.85
N ASP A 175 -20.24 22.79 3.68
CA ASP A 175 -20.73 21.49 4.12
C ASP A 175 -20.25 20.38 3.17
N ALA A 176 -20.27 20.62 1.85
CA ALA A 176 -19.70 19.72 0.86
C ALA A 176 -18.19 19.51 1.07
N ALA A 177 -17.42 20.57 1.33
CA ALA A 177 -16.00 20.47 1.64
C ALA A 177 -15.74 19.68 2.93
N ALA A 178 -16.57 19.83 3.96
CA ALA A 178 -16.44 19.08 5.20
C ALA A 178 -16.69 17.58 4.99
N VAL A 179 -17.73 17.22 4.25
CA VAL A 179 -17.99 15.81 3.86
C VAL A 179 -16.83 15.27 3.05
N LEU A 180 -16.33 16.04 2.07
CA LEU A 180 -15.25 15.61 1.18
C LEU A 180 -13.93 15.43 1.95
N ILE A 181 -13.57 16.35 2.86
CA ILE A 181 -12.41 16.20 3.75
C ILE A 181 -12.56 14.98 4.67
N ALA A 182 -13.78 14.67 5.10
CA ALA A 182 -14.04 13.52 5.96
C ALA A 182 -13.98 12.18 5.21
N THR A 183 -14.51 12.10 4.00
CA THR A 183 -14.62 10.83 3.27
C THR A 183 -13.44 10.55 2.37
N LEU A 184 -12.77 11.58 1.82
CA LEU A 184 -11.71 11.42 0.83
C LEU A 184 -10.53 10.58 1.35
N PRO A 185 -9.99 10.77 2.57
CA PRO A 185 -8.88 9.95 3.05
C PRO A 185 -9.25 8.47 3.19
N SER A 186 -10.47 8.18 3.65
CA SER A 186 -10.98 6.81 3.76
C SER A 186 -11.12 6.16 2.38
N LEU A 187 -11.63 6.92 1.40
CA LEU A 187 -11.73 6.46 0.02
C LEU A 187 -10.34 6.18 -0.58
N LEU A 188 -9.40 7.12 -0.44
CA LEU A 188 -8.02 6.97 -0.93
C LEU A 188 -7.35 5.74 -0.31
N TYR A 189 -7.50 5.55 1.00
CA TYR A 189 -6.99 4.37 1.70
C TYR A 189 -7.57 3.07 1.17
N VAL A 190 -8.90 2.97 1.02
CA VAL A 190 -9.57 1.78 0.47
C VAL A 190 -9.06 1.48 -0.94
N THR A 191 -8.93 2.51 -1.79
CA THR A 191 -8.44 2.34 -3.15
C THR A 191 -6.98 1.89 -3.20
N ASP A 192 -6.10 2.46 -2.36
CA ASP A 192 -4.69 2.09 -2.30
C ASP A 192 -4.51 0.67 -1.74
N ARG A 193 -5.24 0.34 -0.67
CA ARG A 193 -5.21 -0.99 -0.08
C ARG A 193 -5.76 -2.06 -1.03
N ALA A 194 -6.84 -1.77 -1.75
CA ALA A 194 -7.37 -2.67 -2.76
C ALA A 194 -6.34 -2.94 -3.86
N GLU A 195 -5.66 -1.89 -4.37
CA GLU A 195 -4.61 -2.06 -5.37
C GLU A 195 -3.44 -2.90 -4.85
N ARG A 196 -2.99 -2.68 -3.61
CA ARG A 196 -1.94 -3.52 -2.99
C ARG A 196 -2.37 -4.97 -2.88
N LEU A 197 -3.60 -5.23 -2.40
CA LEU A 197 -4.12 -6.59 -2.30
C LEU A 197 -4.22 -7.27 -3.67
N ARG A 198 -4.57 -6.55 -4.73
CA ARG A 198 -4.56 -7.10 -6.09
C ARG A 198 -3.17 -7.56 -6.53
N ILE A 199 -2.14 -6.77 -6.22
CA ILE A 199 -0.74 -7.14 -6.46
C ILE A 199 -0.37 -8.36 -5.62
N ASP A 200 -0.66 -8.35 -4.32
CA ASP A 200 -0.37 -9.45 -3.40
C ASP A 200 -1.08 -10.76 -3.80
N ILE A 201 -2.31 -10.68 -4.32
CA ILE A 201 -3.03 -11.84 -4.90
C ILE A 201 -2.30 -12.36 -6.13
N GLY A 202 -1.90 -11.47 -7.05
CA GLY A 202 -1.15 -11.84 -8.25
C GLY A 202 0.15 -12.55 -7.90
N ASP A 203 0.93 -11.97 -6.99
CA ASP A 203 2.20 -12.54 -6.51
C ASP A 203 1.98 -13.91 -5.84
N ALA A 204 0.96 -14.04 -4.98
CA ALA A 204 0.64 -15.32 -4.33
C ALA A 204 0.18 -16.39 -5.33
N LEU A 205 -0.60 -16.02 -6.35
CA LEU A 205 -1.02 -16.93 -7.42
C LEU A 205 0.15 -17.39 -8.29
N GLN A 206 1.08 -16.48 -8.64
CA GLN A 206 2.30 -16.81 -9.36
C GLN A 206 3.20 -17.76 -8.56
N ALA A 207 3.30 -17.54 -7.24
CA ALA A 207 4.01 -18.42 -6.31
C ALA A 207 3.24 -19.73 -5.99
N GLN A 208 2.03 -19.92 -6.54
CA GLN A 208 1.15 -21.06 -6.27
C GLN A 208 0.75 -21.23 -4.79
N ARG A 209 0.76 -20.14 -4.01
CA ARG A 209 0.39 -20.10 -2.59
C ARG A 209 -1.12 -19.86 -2.46
N TYR A 210 -1.91 -20.91 -2.67
CA TYR A 210 -3.36 -20.77 -2.83
C TYR A 210 -4.08 -20.34 -1.54
N VAL A 211 -3.59 -20.76 -0.38
CA VAL A 211 -4.18 -20.39 0.91
C VAL A 211 -3.96 -18.90 1.20
N GLN A 212 -2.73 -18.41 1.01
CA GLN A 212 -2.43 -16.98 1.10
C GLN A 212 -3.22 -16.15 0.08
N ALA A 213 -3.25 -16.56 -1.19
CA ALA A 213 -4.04 -15.88 -2.23
C ALA A 213 -5.52 -15.79 -1.82
N ARG A 214 -6.10 -16.87 -1.28
CA ARG A 214 -7.48 -16.89 -0.79
C ARG A 214 -7.69 -15.90 0.35
N ARG A 215 -6.77 -15.80 1.31
CA ARG A 215 -6.85 -14.80 2.39
C ARG A 215 -6.86 -13.36 1.86
N TYR A 216 -6.03 -13.05 0.86
CA TYR A 216 -6.04 -11.72 0.24
C TYR A 216 -7.31 -11.44 -0.55
N VAL A 217 -7.86 -12.45 -1.25
CA VAL A 217 -9.16 -12.32 -1.92
C VAL A 217 -10.29 -12.07 -0.91
N ASP A 218 -10.29 -12.76 0.22
CA ASP A 218 -11.27 -12.53 1.30
C ASP A 218 -11.19 -11.07 1.80
N GLN A 219 -9.98 -10.53 2.02
CA GLN A 219 -9.79 -9.11 2.38
C GLN A 219 -10.25 -8.15 1.28
N LEU A 220 -10.03 -8.47 0.01
CA LEU A 220 -10.44 -7.64 -1.12
C LEU A 220 -11.96 -7.59 -1.27
N ILE A 221 -12.64 -8.73 -1.09
CA ILE A 221 -14.11 -8.81 -1.08
C ILE A 221 -14.67 -7.98 0.07
N ALA A 222 -14.04 -8.06 1.25
CA ALA A 222 -14.47 -7.31 2.43
C ALA A 222 -14.30 -5.79 2.26
N LEU A 223 -13.36 -5.32 1.42
CA LEU A 223 -13.26 -3.92 0.98
C LEU A 223 -14.36 -3.50 0.00
N GLY A 224 -15.13 -4.44 -0.55
CA GLY A 224 -16.13 -4.20 -1.58
C GLY A 224 -15.54 -3.91 -2.96
N ASP A 225 -14.26 -4.18 -3.19
CA ASP A 225 -13.66 -4.05 -4.52
C ASP A 225 -14.09 -5.22 -5.41
N ASN A 226 -14.73 -4.90 -6.54
CA ASN A 226 -15.18 -5.87 -7.53
C ASN A 226 -14.37 -5.82 -8.83
N THR A 227 -13.25 -5.10 -8.82
CA THR A 227 -12.38 -5.00 -9.99
C THR A 227 -11.85 -6.40 -10.37
N PRO A 228 -12.02 -6.84 -11.63
CA PRO A 228 -11.58 -8.17 -12.04
C PRO A 228 -10.05 -8.35 -11.95
N LEU A 229 -9.64 -9.52 -11.46
CA LEU A 229 -8.27 -10.03 -11.45
C LEU A 229 -8.15 -11.11 -12.52
N ASP A 230 -7.27 -10.92 -13.50
CA ASP A 230 -7.14 -11.82 -14.68
C ASP A 230 -8.48 -12.13 -15.35
N GLY A 231 -9.35 -11.12 -15.43
CA GLY A 231 -10.69 -11.24 -16.02
C GLY A 231 -11.73 -11.93 -15.12
N GLN A 232 -11.41 -12.25 -13.87
CA GLN A 232 -12.33 -12.87 -12.92
C GLN A 232 -12.66 -11.92 -11.75
N PRO A 233 -13.94 -11.72 -11.41
CA PRO A 233 -14.29 -10.94 -10.22
C PRO A 233 -13.88 -11.68 -8.94
N PRO A 234 -13.52 -10.98 -7.85
CA PRO A 234 -12.98 -11.60 -6.64
C PRO A 234 -13.82 -12.76 -6.04
N PRO A 235 -15.16 -12.70 -5.98
CA PRO A 235 -15.97 -13.82 -5.50
C PRO A 235 -15.82 -15.10 -6.34
N VAL A 236 -15.66 -14.97 -7.66
CA VAL A 236 -15.45 -16.11 -8.57
C VAL A 236 -14.06 -16.69 -8.38
N LEU A 237 -13.04 -15.83 -8.23
CA LEU A 237 -11.68 -16.24 -7.93
C LEU A 237 -11.61 -16.98 -6.59
N LYS A 238 -12.31 -16.49 -5.55
CA LYS A 238 -12.45 -17.18 -4.26
C LYS A 238 -13.00 -18.60 -4.43
N ALA A 239 -14.13 -18.75 -5.12
CA ALA A 239 -14.76 -20.05 -5.35
C ALA A 239 -13.87 -21.02 -6.16
N ARG A 240 -12.99 -20.50 -7.03
CA ARG A 240 -11.97 -21.28 -7.74
C ARG A 240 -10.87 -21.73 -6.77
N LEU A 241 -10.34 -20.82 -5.96
CA LEU A 241 -9.31 -21.12 -4.97
C LEU A 241 -9.80 -22.14 -3.94
N ASP A 242 -11.01 -21.99 -3.43
CA ASP A 242 -11.63 -22.94 -2.49
C ASP A 242 -11.69 -24.36 -3.09
N ARG A 243 -12.06 -24.49 -4.38
CA ARG A 243 -12.05 -25.78 -5.10
C ARG A 243 -10.64 -26.34 -5.26
N THR A 244 -9.66 -25.51 -5.61
CA THR A 244 -8.25 -25.94 -5.74
C THR A 244 -7.70 -26.41 -4.40
N ILE A 245 -7.92 -25.66 -3.33
CA ILE A 245 -7.50 -26.01 -1.96
C ILE A 245 -8.14 -27.33 -1.52
N ALA A 246 -9.44 -27.52 -1.75
CA ALA A 246 -10.13 -28.77 -1.43
C ALA A 246 -9.56 -29.97 -2.20
N ARG A 247 -9.26 -29.82 -3.49
CA ARG A 247 -8.64 -30.88 -4.31
C ARG A 247 -7.24 -31.24 -3.83
N LEU A 248 -6.40 -30.25 -3.54
CA LEU A 248 -5.05 -30.47 -3.01
C LEU A 248 -5.09 -31.15 -1.64
N THR A 249 -5.99 -30.71 -0.76
CA THR A 249 -6.19 -31.33 0.56
C THR A 249 -6.59 -32.80 0.44
N HIS A 250 -7.51 -33.11 -0.48
CA HIS A 250 -7.92 -34.48 -0.77
C HIS A 250 -6.77 -35.33 -1.31
N HIS A 251 -5.99 -34.80 -2.26
CA HIS A 251 -4.82 -35.47 -2.83
C HIS A 251 -3.76 -35.78 -1.76
N ILE A 252 -3.47 -34.82 -0.88
CA ILE A 252 -2.53 -35.01 0.24
C ILE A 252 -3.01 -36.11 1.19
N ALA A 253 -4.30 -36.10 1.55
CA ALA A 253 -4.87 -37.12 2.43
C ALA A 253 -4.77 -38.55 1.85
N GLN A 254 -4.93 -38.69 0.53
CA GLN A 254 -4.73 -39.96 -0.16
C GLN A 254 -3.26 -40.39 -0.17
N ALA A 255 -2.35 -39.47 -0.53
CA ALA A 255 -0.92 -39.78 -0.65
C ALA A 255 -0.28 -40.21 0.68
N VAL A 256 -0.63 -39.57 1.79
CA VAL A 256 -0.12 -39.92 3.13
C VAL A 256 -0.56 -41.32 3.56
N SER A 257 -1.72 -41.82 3.08
CA SER A 257 -2.20 -43.16 3.43
C SER A 257 -1.41 -44.31 2.78
N THR A 258 -0.55 -44.01 1.80
CA THR A 258 0.19 -44.99 0.96
C THR A 258 1.70 -45.07 1.25
N ASP A 259 2.18 -44.43 2.32
CA ASP A 259 3.57 -43.92 2.51
C ASP A 259 4.71 -44.96 2.50
N SER A 260 4.48 -46.26 2.74
CA SER A 260 5.59 -47.19 2.97
C SER A 260 6.53 -47.47 1.76
N LYS A 261 6.16 -47.07 0.53
CA LYS A 261 6.96 -47.30 -0.70
C LYS A 261 6.89 -46.18 -1.75
N SER A 262 6.51 -44.96 -1.37
CA SER A 262 6.42 -43.86 -2.35
C SER A 262 7.80 -43.53 -2.95
N SER A 263 7.85 -43.35 -4.27
CA SER A 263 9.08 -42.90 -4.97
C SER A 263 9.52 -41.52 -4.49
N LEU A 264 10.79 -41.15 -4.74
CA LEU A 264 11.30 -39.81 -4.39
C LEU A 264 10.47 -38.73 -5.10
N ILE A 265 10.12 -38.96 -6.37
CA ILE A 265 9.30 -38.03 -7.16
C ILE A 265 7.91 -37.84 -6.52
N ASP A 266 7.29 -38.91 -6.00
CA ASP A 266 6.00 -38.81 -5.33
C ASP A 266 6.10 -38.03 -4.01
N ARG A 267 7.19 -38.20 -3.25
CA ARG A 267 7.47 -37.41 -2.04
C ARG A 267 7.65 -35.93 -2.37
N ILE A 268 8.39 -35.59 -3.43
CA ILE A 268 8.57 -34.21 -3.88
C ILE A 268 7.23 -33.60 -4.31
N ARG A 269 6.38 -34.34 -5.04
CA ARG A 269 5.03 -33.87 -5.43
C ARG A 269 4.11 -33.66 -4.23
N LEU A 270 4.21 -34.52 -3.22
CA LEU A 270 3.50 -34.37 -1.95
C LEU A 270 3.95 -33.10 -1.21
N ALA A 271 5.26 -32.92 -1.06
CA ALA A 271 5.85 -31.72 -0.47
C ALA A 271 5.43 -30.45 -1.24
N GLN A 272 5.44 -30.49 -2.57
CA GLN A 272 4.97 -29.36 -3.40
C GLN A 272 3.48 -29.05 -3.13
N SER A 273 2.63 -30.08 -3.03
CA SER A 273 1.21 -29.89 -2.72
C SER A 273 1.00 -29.29 -1.33
N LEU A 274 1.81 -29.71 -0.34
CA LEU A 274 1.81 -29.13 1.00
C LEU A 274 2.26 -27.66 0.99
N ALA A 275 3.33 -27.34 0.26
CA ALA A 275 3.83 -25.98 0.11
C ALA A 275 2.81 -25.05 -0.58
N GLN A 276 2.09 -25.53 -1.59
CA GLN A 276 1.00 -24.79 -2.24
C GLN A 276 -0.16 -24.45 -1.27
N LEU A 277 -0.29 -25.19 -0.17
CA LEU A 277 -1.24 -24.94 0.92
C LEU A 277 -0.62 -24.16 2.09
N ASP A 278 0.56 -23.56 1.92
CA ASP A 278 1.32 -22.87 2.99
C ASP A 278 1.69 -23.77 4.19
N ARG A 279 1.71 -25.10 4.01
CA ARG A 279 2.10 -26.09 5.04
C ARG A 279 3.59 -26.42 4.93
N PHE A 280 4.44 -25.39 5.01
CA PHE A 280 5.88 -25.50 4.73
C PHE A 280 6.63 -26.41 5.71
N ALA A 281 6.27 -26.38 6.99
CA ALA A 281 6.90 -27.25 8.00
C ALA A 281 6.71 -28.74 7.66
N GLU A 282 5.51 -29.13 7.23
CA GLU A 282 5.23 -30.51 6.85
C GLU A 282 5.89 -30.87 5.51
N ALA A 283 5.87 -29.96 4.54
CA ALA A 283 6.57 -30.16 3.27
C ALA A 283 8.06 -30.40 3.49
N ARG A 284 8.67 -29.65 4.41
CA ARG A 284 10.08 -29.80 4.80
C ARG A 284 10.36 -31.15 5.45
N VAL A 285 9.53 -31.60 6.38
CA VAL A 285 9.65 -32.94 7.00
C VAL A 285 9.61 -34.05 5.94
N ILE A 286 8.76 -33.92 4.92
CA ILE A 286 8.69 -34.90 3.82
C ILE A 286 9.99 -34.91 2.99
N LEU A 287 10.58 -33.75 2.71
CA LEU A 287 11.84 -33.65 1.96
C LEU A 287 13.04 -34.12 2.80
N GLU A 288 13.14 -33.71 4.06
CA GLU A 288 14.24 -34.10 4.96
C GLU A 288 14.21 -35.59 5.32
N GLY A 289 13.04 -36.23 5.25
CA GLY A 289 12.88 -37.67 5.46
C GLY A 289 13.52 -38.55 4.40
N ASP A 290 13.95 -37.99 3.25
CA ASP A 290 14.63 -38.73 2.18
C ASP A 290 16.01 -38.10 1.87
N PRO A 291 17.13 -38.78 2.19
CA PRO A 291 18.47 -38.27 1.91
C PRO A 291 18.72 -37.93 0.43
N GLN A 292 18.00 -38.56 -0.51
CA GLN A 292 18.16 -38.27 -1.93
C GLN A 292 17.57 -36.90 -2.30
N ALA A 293 16.58 -36.40 -1.57
CA ALA A 293 15.97 -35.10 -1.81
C ALA A 293 16.96 -33.94 -1.67
N ALA A 294 17.93 -34.04 -0.75
CA ALA A 294 19.00 -33.04 -0.59
C ALA A 294 19.89 -32.86 -1.83
N SER A 295 19.83 -33.82 -2.76
CA SER A 295 20.58 -33.81 -4.02
C SER A 295 19.69 -33.74 -5.27
N HIS A 296 18.38 -33.55 -5.10
CA HIS A 296 17.43 -33.49 -6.20
C HIS A 296 17.09 -32.03 -6.54
N PRO A 297 17.25 -31.59 -7.81
CA PRO A 297 17.10 -30.17 -8.16
C PRO A 297 15.68 -29.64 -7.91
N ASP A 298 14.64 -30.44 -8.14
CA ASP A 298 13.26 -30.04 -7.81
C ASP A 298 13.02 -29.87 -6.31
N ALA A 299 13.61 -30.72 -5.48
CA ALA A 299 13.46 -30.63 -4.02
C ALA A 299 14.17 -29.38 -3.49
N LEU A 300 15.38 -29.11 -3.98
CA LEU A 300 16.13 -27.90 -3.62
C LEU A 300 15.47 -26.62 -4.11
N LEU A 301 14.91 -26.63 -5.33
CA LEU A 301 14.13 -25.48 -5.83
C LEU A 301 12.92 -25.24 -4.93
N LEU A 302 12.21 -26.31 -4.53
CA LEU A 302 11.08 -26.21 -3.61
C LEU A 302 11.52 -25.70 -2.23
N GLU A 303 12.62 -26.22 -1.68
CA GLU A 303 13.19 -25.73 -0.42
C GLU A 303 13.53 -24.24 -0.48
N GLY A 304 14.19 -23.80 -1.56
CA GLY A 304 14.49 -22.39 -1.78
C GLY A 304 13.24 -21.53 -1.80
N MET A 305 12.19 -21.97 -2.51
CA MET A 305 10.91 -21.26 -2.55
C MET A 305 10.21 -21.21 -1.19
N MET A 306 10.28 -22.27 -0.39
CA MET A 306 9.72 -22.30 0.97
C MET A 306 10.50 -21.37 1.91
N ALA A 307 11.83 -21.41 1.89
CA ALA A 307 12.68 -20.51 2.68
C ALA A 307 12.44 -19.03 2.30
N GLN A 308 12.29 -18.74 1.00
CA GLN A 308 11.93 -17.42 0.51
C GLN A 308 10.55 -16.96 1.03
N ALA A 309 9.57 -17.85 1.08
CA ALA A 309 8.23 -17.56 1.61
C ALA A 309 8.24 -17.29 3.12
N GLU A 310 9.19 -17.89 3.85
CA GLU A 310 9.45 -17.66 5.28
C GLU A 310 10.38 -16.44 5.54
N ALA A 311 10.81 -15.73 4.49
CA ALA A 311 11.78 -14.64 4.52
C ALA A 311 13.18 -15.02 5.05
N ASP A 312 13.54 -16.30 4.99
CA ASP A 312 14.90 -16.79 5.23
C ASP A 312 15.70 -16.76 3.92
N PHE A 313 16.09 -15.55 3.51
CA PHE A 313 16.78 -15.32 2.23
C PHE A 313 18.15 -16.02 2.11
N PRO A 314 19.00 -16.10 3.16
CA PRO A 314 20.25 -16.84 3.07
C PRO A 314 20.06 -18.33 2.78
N ARG A 315 19.13 -18.99 3.48
CA ARG A 315 18.80 -20.40 3.21
C ARG A 315 18.21 -20.58 1.82
N SER A 316 17.35 -19.64 1.40
CA SER A 316 16.80 -19.66 0.06
C SER A 316 17.87 -19.55 -1.02
N ASP A 317 18.81 -18.62 -0.88
CA ASP A 317 19.93 -18.45 -1.81
C ASP A 317 20.77 -19.73 -1.91
N GLU A 318 21.11 -20.35 -0.78
CA GLU A 318 21.87 -21.61 -0.76
C GLU A 318 21.16 -22.72 -1.55
N ALA A 319 19.87 -22.92 -1.28
CA ALA A 319 19.05 -23.95 -1.92
C ALA A 319 18.86 -23.68 -3.43
N LEU A 320 18.58 -22.42 -3.83
CA LEU A 320 18.40 -22.06 -5.24
C LEU A 320 19.69 -22.17 -6.05
N TRP A 321 20.84 -21.79 -5.45
CA TRP A 321 22.14 -22.02 -6.09
C TRP A 321 22.45 -23.51 -6.22
N ALA A 322 22.11 -24.31 -5.21
CA ALA A 322 22.28 -25.76 -5.26
C ALA A 322 21.39 -26.39 -6.34
N ALA A 323 20.11 -26.01 -6.42
CA ALA A 323 19.16 -26.45 -7.44
C ALA A 323 19.67 -26.13 -8.86
N ARG A 324 20.15 -24.90 -9.07
CA ARG A 324 20.75 -24.48 -10.34
C ARG A 324 21.97 -25.32 -10.70
N ARG A 325 22.94 -25.46 -9.77
CA ARG A 325 24.17 -26.24 -10.01
C ARG A 325 23.88 -27.69 -10.36
N GLN A 326 22.94 -28.31 -9.66
CA GLN A 326 22.55 -29.71 -9.92
C GLN A 326 21.79 -29.85 -11.23
N SER A 327 20.96 -28.88 -11.61
CA SER A 327 20.26 -28.89 -12.90
C SER A 327 21.23 -28.84 -14.10
N LEU A 328 22.36 -28.16 -13.95
CA LEU A 328 23.37 -27.98 -15.01
C LEU A 328 24.43 -29.07 -15.08
N ASP A 329 24.54 -29.93 -14.06
CA ASP A 329 25.51 -31.02 -14.00
C ASP A 329 24.79 -32.38 -13.89
N PRO A 330 24.34 -32.95 -15.01
CA PRO A 330 23.67 -34.25 -15.04
C PRO A 330 24.56 -35.39 -14.50
N ASN A 331 25.88 -35.25 -14.58
CA ASN A 331 26.82 -36.27 -14.12
C ASN A 331 26.85 -36.38 -12.59
N ARG A 332 26.59 -35.29 -11.87
CA ARG A 332 26.40 -35.32 -10.40
C ARG A 332 25.11 -36.02 -9.97
N LEU A 333 24.14 -36.10 -10.87
CA LEU A 333 22.85 -36.74 -10.64
C LEU A 333 22.85 -38.22 -11.03
N GLY A 334 23.97 -38.77 -11.52
CA GLY A 334 24.08 -40.16 -12.00
C GLY A 334 23.70 -41.25 -10.99
N ASN A 335 23.48 -40.90 -9.73
CA ASN A 335 23.00 -41.80 -8.68
C ASN A 335 21.46 -41.75 -8.46
N ILE A 336 20.75 -40.78 -9.05
CA ILE A 336 19.29 -40.65 -8.95
C ILE A 336 18.66 -41.37 -10.15
N LYS A 337 18.33 -42.65 -9.98
CA LYS A 337 17.72 -43.52 -11.01
C LYS A 337 16.46 -42.95 -11.67
N GLU A 338 15.74 -42.07 -10.95
CA GLU A 338 14.45 -41.54 -11.38
C GLU A 338 14.56 -40.22 -12.15
N TRP A 339 15.74 -39.60 -12.21
CA TRP A 339 15.88 -38.28 -12.81
C TRP A 339 16.35 -38.36 -14.28
N ASN A 340 15.42 -38.17 -15.22
CA ASN A 340 15.70 -38.04 -16.66
C ASN A 340 15.11 -36.73 -17.22
N PRO A 341 15.82 -35.59 -17.10
CA PRO A 341 15.36 -34.30 -17.62
C PRO A 341 15.25 -34.26 -19.13
N THR A 342 14.24 -33.55 -19.64
CA THR A 342 14.36 -32.94 -20.95
C THR A 342 15.17 -31.63 -20.85
N PRO A 343 15.84 -31.18 -21.94
CA PRO A 343 16.54 -29.90 -21.96
C PRO A 343 15.65 -28.72 -21.55
N GLU A 344 14.37 -28.74 -21.95
CA GLU A 344 13.39 -27.70 -21.61
C GLU A 344 13.12 -27.68 -20.10
N ARG A 345 13.08 -28.86 -19.47
CA ARG A 345 12.90 -28.96 -18.03
C ARG A 345 14.09 -28.41 -17.27
N VAL A 346 15.32 -28.69 -17.72
CA VAL A 346 16.54 -28.09 -17.14
C VAL A 346 16.52 -26.57 -17.28
N ALA A 347 16.23 -26.07 -18.48
CA ALA A 347 16.13 -24.64 -18.74
C ALA A 347 15.10 -23.97 -17.81
N GLU A 348 13.94 -24.60 -17.59
CA GLU A 348 12.92 -24.10 -16.68
C GLU A 348 13.37 -24.10 -15.22
N LEU A 349 14.07 -25.13 -14.75
CA LEU A 349 14.62 -25.17 -13.38
C LEU A 349 15.66 -24.09 -13.14
N VAL A 350 16.57 -23.91 -14.10
CA VAL A 350 17.60 -22.85 -14.04
C VAL A 350 16.94 -21.48 -14.08
N ARG A 351 15.93 -21.28 -14.94
CA ARG A 351 15.16 -20.03 -15.03
C ARG A 351 14.47 -19.69 -13.70
N ARG A 352 13.78 -20.66 -13.09
CA ARG A 352 13.10 -20.46 -11.80
C ARG A 352 14.07 -20.22 -10.66
N SER A 353 15.22 -20.90 -10.68
CA SER A 353 16.28 -20.66 -9.68
C SER A 353 16.80 -19.23 -9.77
N TRP A 354 17.06 -18.72 -10.97
CA TRP A 354 17.45 -17.33 -11.18
C TRP A 354 16.38 -16.33 -10.73
N ASP A 355 15.12 -16.55 -11.09
CA ASP A 355 14.03 -15.66 -10.67
C ASP A 355 13.94 -15.59 -9.13
N GLY A 356 14.06 -16.72 -8.42
CA GLY A 356 14.12 -16.75 -6.96
C GLY A 356 15.33 -15.99 -6.39
N LEU A 357 16.54 -16.21 -6.94
CA LEU A 357 17.76 -15.52 -6.51
C LEU A 357 17.67 -14.00 -6.70
N ILE A 358 17.08 -13.55 -7.81
CA ILE A 358 16.84 -12.12 -8.06
C ILE A 358 15.86 -11.56 -7.02
N VAL A 359 14.76 -12.28 -6.76
CA VAL A 359 13.78 -11.84 -5.76
C VAL A 359 14.39 -11.77 -4.36
N ASN A 360 15.23 -12.73 -3.95
CA ASN A 360 15.93 -12.68 -2.66
C ASN A 360 16.79 -11.43 -2.53
N ALA A 361 17.60 -11.10 -3.54
CA ALA A 361 18.45 -9.91 -3.53
C ALA A 361 17.62 -8.62 -3.47
N THR A 362 16.54 -8.52 -4.26
CA THR A 362 15.63 -7.37 -4.21
C THR A 362 14.95 -7.24 -2.84
N ARG A 363 14.48 -8.34 -2.24
CA ARG A 363 13.80 -8.33 -0.93
C ARG A 363 14.75 -8.04 0.23
N ALA A 364 16.03 -8.41 0.10
CA ALA A 364 17.08 -8.02 1.03
C ALA A 364 17.51 -6.55 0.89
N GLY A 365 17.02 -5.83 -0.12
CA GLY A 365 17.40 -4.44 -0.41
C GLY A 365 18.72 -4.28 -1.18
N ASP A 366 19.39 -5.39 -1.53
CA ASP A 366 20.62 -5.36 -2.32
C ASP A 366 20.33 -5.32 -3.82
N LEU A 367 19.98 -4.13 -4.30
CA LEU A 367 19.62 -3.91 -5.70
C LEU A 367 20.82 -4.07 -6.66
N ASN A 368 22.06 -3.93 -6.19
CA ASN A 368 23.25 -4.14 -7.01
C ASN A 368 23.49 -5.63 -7.25
N GLU A 369 23.31 -6.45 -6.23
CA GLU A 369 23.35 -7.90 -6.35
C GLU A 369 22.20 -8.39 -7.24
N ALA A 370 20.99 -7.84 -7.09
CA ALA A 370 19.85 -8.18 -7.96
C ALA A 370 20.13 -7.85 -9.43
N GLU A 371 20.72 -6.67 -9.73
CA GLU A 371 21.15 -6.31 -11.09
C GLU A 371 22.21 -7.29 -11.63
N THR A 372 23.18 -7.66 -10.80
CA THR A 372 24.26 -8.60 -11.16
C THR A 372 23.69 -9.97 -11.50
N ARG A 373 22.81 -10.51 -10.65
CA ARG A 373 22.10 -11.78 -10.87
C ARG A 373 21.26 -11.75 -12.15
N CYS A 374 20.53 -10.66 -12.40
CA CYS A 374 19.78 -10.46 -13.65
C CYS A 374 20.68 -10.53 -14.89
N ARG A 375 21.85 -9.87 -14.87
CA ARG A 375 22.81 -9.93 -15.98
C ARG A 375 23.38 -11.33 -16.18
N SER A 376 23.72 -12.04 -15.10
CA SER A 376 24.17 -13.42 -15.18
C SER A 376 23.09 -14.33 -15.76
N ALA A 377 21.83 -14.17 -15.34
CA ALA A 377 20.70 -14.89 -15.89
C ALA A 377 20.50 -14.61 -17.39
N LEU A 378 20.65 -13.35 -17.84
CA LEU A 378 20.58 -12.99 -19.26
C LEU A 378 21.69 -13.63 -20.11
N ALA A 379 22.90 -13.74 -19.57
CA ALA A 379 24.02 -14.37 -20.24
C ALA A 379 23.83 -15.89 -20.38
N GLU A 380 23.23 -16.53 -19.36
CA GLU A 380 23.05 -17.98 -19.32
C GLU A 380 21.77 -18.46 -20.02
N LEU A 381 20.69 -17.69 -19.97
CA LEU A 381 19.37 -18.07 -20.48
C LEU A 381 18.87 -17.08 -21.55
N PRO A 382 19.47 -17.06 -22.76
CA PRO A 382 19.08 -16.14 -23.82
C PRO A 382 17.62 -16.32 -24.28
N HIS A 383 17.07 -17.53 -24.18
CA HIS A 383 15.66 -17.82 -24.51
C HIS A 383 14.67 -17.18 -23.51
N ALA A 384 15.10 -16.88 -22.29
CA ALA A 384 14.31 -16.21 -21.26
C ALA A 384 14.63 -14.70 -21.17
N ALA A 385 15.32 -14.13 -22.18
CA ALA A 385 15.81 -12.76 -22.13
C ALA A 385 14.72 -11.72 -21.92
N THR A 386 13.52 -11.91 -22.50
CA THR A 386 12.38 -11.00 -22.31
C THR A 386 12.02 -10.85 -20.83
N LEU A 387 11.94 -11.97 -20.10
CA LEU A 387 11.62 -11.98 -18.66
C LEU A 387 12.71 -11.26 -17.85
N PHE A 388 13.98 -11.62 -18.04
CA PHE A 388 15.06 -11.06 -17.24
C PHE A 388 15.37 -9.59 -17.57
N ARG A 389 15.14 -9.15 -18.81
CA ARG A 389 15.19 -7.72 -19.17
C ARG A 389 14.06 -6.92 -18.54
N TYR A 390 12.85 -7.50 -18.46
CA TYR A 390 11.76 -6.89 -17.71
C TYR A 390 12.13 -6.70 -16.24
N ARG A 391 12.62 -7.76 -15.57
CA ARG A 391 13.10 -7.70 -14.18
C ARG A 391 14.23 -6.67 -14.00
N LEU A 392 15.20 -6.65 -14.91
CA LEU A 392 16.29 -5.68 -14.90
C LEU A 392 15.76 -4.24 -15.00
N GLY A 393 14.80 -3.98 -15.89
CA GLY A 393 14.15 -2.68 -16.00
C GLY A 393 13.47 -2.23 -14.70
N LEU A 394 12.79 -3.14 -14.00
CA LEU A 394 12.19 -2.85 -12.68
C LEU A 394 13.25 -2.55 -11.62
N ILE A 395 14.30 -3.36 -11.53
CA ILE A 395 15.39 -3.16 -10.57
C ILE A 395 16.08 -1.81 -10.81
N LEU A 396 16.37 -1.47 -12.06
CA LEU A 396 16.97 -0.18 -12.41
C LEU A 396 16.05 1.00 -12.05
N ALA A 397 14.73 0.84 -12.19
CA ALA A 397 13.76 1.86 -11.78
C ALA A 397 13.79 2.07 -10.26
N GLU A 398 13.82 0.98 -9.49
CA GLU A 398 13.93 1.03 -8.03
C GLU A 398 15.25 1.63 -7.55
N LYS A 399 16.36 1.40 -8.27
CA LYS A 399 17.66 2.06 -8.02
C LYS A 399 17.68 3.56 -8.34
N GLY A 400 16.62 4.12 -8.93
CA GLY A 400 16.58 5.51 -9.38
C GLY A 400 17.30 5.76 -10.72
N GLU A 401 17.67 4.71 -11.45
CA GLU A 401 18.36 4.79 -12.75
C GLU A 401 17.34 4.90 -13.90
N GLY A 402 16.47 5.91 -13.83
CA GLY A 402 15.25 5.98 -14.64
C GLY A 402 15.48 5.94 -16.16
N SER A 403 16.58 6.50 -16.67
CA SER A 403 16.90 6.46 -18.11
C SER A 403 17.25 5.05 -18.60
N ARG A 404 18.04 4.29 -17.83
CA ARG A 404 18.39 2.91 -18.16
C ARG A 404 17.19 1.98 -18.00
N ALA A 405 16.41 2.19 -16.94
CA ALA A 405 15.16 1.47 -16.71
C ALA A 405 14.17 1.65 -17.86
N LEU A 406 13.98 2.90 -18.33
CA LEU A 406 13.11 3.23 -19.45
C LEU A 406 13.55 2.51 -20.73
N ALA A 407 14.85 2.53 -21.04
CA ALA A 407 15.40 1.87 -22.21
C ALA A 407 15.15 0.35 -22.20
N GLU A 408 15.37 -0.31 -21.06
CA GLU A 408 15.09 -1.74 -20.91
C GLU A 408 13.60 -2.03 -21.08
N LEU A 409 12.73 -1.33 -20.33
CA LEU A 409 11.28 -1.57 -20.33
C LEU A 409 10.64 -1.30 -21.70
N GLU A 410 11.00 -0.21 -22.37
CA GLU A 410 10.45 0.13 -23.69
C GLU A 410 10.81 -0.93 -24.75
N ALA A 411 12.02 -1.47 -24.71
CA ALA A 411 12.48 -2.49 -25.65
C ALA A 411 11.71 -3.81 -25.51
N ILE A 412 11.31 -4.18 -24.30
CA ILE A 412 10.66 -5.48 -24.03
C ILE A 412 9.14 -5.43 -23.94
N THR A 413 8.53 -4.27 -23.69
CA THR A 413 7.07 -4.13 -23.52
C THR A 413 6.23 -4.74 -24.65
N PRO A 414 6.59 -4.62 -25.94
CA PRO A 414 5.84 -5.25 -27.03
C PRO A 414 5.82 -6.79 -26.98
N LEU A 415 6.84 -7.38 -26.35
CA LEU A 415 7.06 -8.83 -26.27
C LEU A 415 6.44 -9.44 -25.01
N LEU A 416 6.00 -8.61 -24.05
CA LEU A 416 5.44 -9.07 -22.79
C LEU A 416 4.00 -9.61 -22.93
N PRO A 417 3.61 -10.58 -22.09
CA PRO A 417 2.21 -10.92 -21.84
C PRO A 417 1.39 -9.69 -21.42
N THR A 418 0.07 -9.72 -21.65
CA THR A 418 -0.82 -8.57 -21.41
C THR A 418 -0.73 -7.99 -20.00
N SER A 419 -0.67 -8.84 -18.97
CA SER A 419 -0.60 -8.40 -17.56
C SER A 419 0.73 -7.69 -17.25
N GLU A 420 1.85 -8.29 -17.64
CA GLU A 420 3.20 -7.72 -17.48
C GLU A 420 3.35 -6.44 -18.32
N ARG A 421 2.77 -6.39 -19.51
CA ARG A 421 2.75 -5.20 -20.38
C ARG A 421 2.05 -4.02 -19.71
N GLN A 422 0.92 -4.24 -19.05
CA GLN A 422 0.23 -3.20 -18.29
C GLN A 422 1.07 -2.69 -17.11
N SER A 423 1.75 -3.60 -16.40
CA SER A 423 2.69 -3.23 -15.34
C SER A 423 3.87 -2.41 -15.88
N ALA A 424 4.52 -2.88 -16.95
CA ALA A 424 5.61 -2.17 -17.62
C ALA A 424 5.18 -0.79 -18.11
N GLN A 425 3.99 -0.67 -18.69
CA GLN A 425 3.45 0.60 -19.18
C GLN A 425 3.24 1.61 -18.03
N ARG A 426 2.77 1.17 -16.86
CA ARG A 426 2.63 2.02 -15.67
C ARG A 426 3.99 2.56 -15.22
N TRP A 427 5.00 1.69 -15.17
CA TRP A 427 6.37 2.09 -14.85
C TRP A 427 6.95 3.07 -15.89
N ILE A 428 6.79 2.79 -17.18
CA ILE A 428 7.22 3.69 -18.27
C ILE A 428 6.56 5.07 -18.12
N THR A 429 5.25 5.14 -17.89
CA THR A 429 4.54 6.40 -17.69
C THR A 429 5.08 7.15 -16.46
N ARG A 430 5.28 6.46 -15.34
CA ARG A 430 5.85 7.03 -14.12
C ARG A 430 7.26 7.57 -14.34
N LEU A 431 8.15 6.76 -14.91
CA LEU A 431 9.53 7.13 -15.20
C LEU A 431 9.62 8.34 -16.12
N ARG A 432 8.73 8.45 -17.12
CA ARG A 432 8.66 9.62 -18.01
C ARG A 432 8.18 10.89 -17.31
N GLN A 433 7.31 10.77 -16.30
CA GLN A 433 6.86 11.89 -15.48
C GLN A 433 7.94 12.35 -14.50
N GLU A 434 8.68 11.40 -13.92
CA GLU A 434 9.75 11.67 -12.94
C GLU A 434 11.07 12.11 -13.61
N THR A 435 11.31 11.69 -14.86
CA THR A 435 12.52 11.99 -15.63
C THR A 435 12.17 12.91 -16.81
N PRO A 436 11.88 14.21 -16.59
CA PRO A 436 11.50 15.09 -17.68
C PRO A 436 12.63 15.18 -18.73
N ALA A 437 12.26 15.00 -20.00
CA ALA A 437 13.16 14.88 -21.15
C ALA A 437 14.13 16.07 -21.36
N CYS A 438 13.95 17.16 -20.61
CA CYS A 438 14.85 18.32 -20.61
C CYS A 438 16.20 18.07 -19.91
N LEU A 439 16.34 17.02 -19.10
CA LEU A 439 17.64 16.67 -18.48
C LEU A 439 18.47 15.69 -19.33
N THR A 440 17.86 14.91 -20.21
CA THR A 440 18.54 13.86 -20.98
C THR A 440 19.15 14.32 -22.30
N ARG A 441 18.70 15.43 -22.89
CA ARG A 441 19.26 15.95 -24.17
C ARG A 441 20.52 16.82 -24.03
N GLY A 442 20.94 17.17 -22.82
CA GLY A 442 22.05 18.13 -22.60
C GLY A 442 23.46 17.55 -22.48
N TRP A 443 23.61 16.26 -22.19
CA TRP A 443 24.92 15.70 -21.80
C TRP A 443 25.62 14.85 -22.88
N GLY A 444 24.93 14.50 -23.97
CA GLY A 444 25.47 13.63 -25.02
C GLY A 444 26.38 14.30 -26.06
N THR A 445 26.47 15.62 -26.08
CA THR A 445 27.22 16.37 -27.13
C THR A 445 28.34 17.26 -26.60
N PHE A 446 28.61 17.30 -25.30
CA PHE A 446 29.62 18.22 -24.72
C PHE A 446 30.92 17.55 -24.22
N VAL A 447 31.08 16.23 -24.31
CA VAL A 447 32.30 15.52 -23.84
C VAL A 447 33.12 14.89 -24.98
N SER A 448 32.89 15.31 -26.22
CA SER A 448 33.77 14.96 -27.34
C SER A 448 34.11 16.19 -28.18
N ARG A 449 34.90 17.09 -27.60
CA ARG A 449 35.83 17.96 -28.33
C ARG A 449 37.09 18.19 -27.52
#